data_AF-A0A5E4XDK5-F1
#
_entry.id   AF-A0A5E4XDK5-F1
#
_cell.length_a   1.000
_cell.length_b   1.000
_cell.length_c   1.000
_cell.angle_alpha   90.00
_cell.angle_beta   90.00
_cell.angle_gamma   90.00
#
_symmetry.space_group_name_H-M   'P 1'
#
loop_
_entity.id
_entity.type
_entity.pdbx_description
1 polymer ?
#
loop_
_entity_poly.entity_id
_entity_poly.type
_entity_poly.pdbx_seq_one_letter_code
_entity_poly.pdbx_strand_id
1 'polypeptide(L)'
;MSKILSISLNAIKALGLLAALSGCSLAQNMEQDFPYELRIENKLTAPIAYCEDFEAETCPHVVQSGQSDRQIFMSHVANGSDEKKLAVFDRQKIKVCGKLIDVKLIRSVSPVVKRDKDHFEIVIDKAVHDKFCP
;
A
#
# COMPACT_ATOMS: atom_id res chain seq x y z
N MET A 1 51.87 27.65 -40.86
CA MET A 1 51.10 26.59 -40.17
C MET A 1 50.30 27.23 -39.04
N SER A 2 49.03 27.62 -39.27
CA SER A 2 48.22 28.27 -38.20
C SER A 2 46.68 28.27 -38.44
N LYS A 3 46.18 27.59 -39.48
CA LYS A 3 44.74 27.62 -39.83
C LYS A 3 43.97 26.32 -39.56
N ILE A 4 44.66 25.27 -39.12
CA ILE A 4 44.05 23.94 -38.89
C ILE A 4 43.64 23.74 -37.42
N LEU A 5 44.25 24.48 -36.48
CA LEU A 5 43.94 24.35 -35.04
C LEU A 5 42.64 25.05 -34.61
N SER A 6 42.13 26.00 -35.39
CA SER A 6 40.98 26.82 -34.99
C SER A 6 39.62 26.22 -35.37
N ILE A 7 39.58 25.21 -36.24
CA ILE A 7 38.33 24.55 -36.64
C ILE A 7 37.97 23.42 -35.65
N SER A 8 38.96 22.78 -35.04
CA SER A 8 38.75 21.67 -34.10
C SER A 8 38.18 22.11 -32.75
N LEU A 9 38.40 23.35 -32.31
CA LEU A 9 37.92 23.83 -31.00
C LEU A 9 36.43 24.20 -30.99
N ASN A 10 35.87 24.58 -32.14
CA ASN A 10 34.44 24.94 -32.26
C ASN A 10 33.54 23.73 -32.46
N ALA A 11 34.04 22.63 -33.03
CA ALA A 11 33.29 21.39 -33.17
C ALA A 11 33.05 20.68 -31.81
N ILE A 12 33.99 20.81 -30.87
CA ILE A 12 33.90 20.20 -29.53
C ILE A 12 32.82 20.89 -28.67
N LYS A 13 32.63 22.22 -28.83
CA LYS A 13 31.56 22.95 -28.12
C LYS A 13 30.15 22.61 -28.62
N ALA A 14 30.00 22.24 -29.88
CA ALA A 14 28.69 21.84 -30.44
C ALA A 14 28.27 20.42 -30.02
N LEU A 15 29.23 19.50 -29.87
CA LEU A 15 28.95 18.13 -29.42
C LEU A 15 28.64 18.04 -27.91
N GLY A 16 29.23 18.90 -27.09
CA GLY A 16 28.90 18.99 -25.66
C GLY A 16 27.48 19.48 -25.37
N LEU A 17 26.91 20.32 -26.25
CA LEU A 17 25.53 20.81 -26.09
C LEU A 17 24.46 19.76 -26.46
N LEU A 18 24.77 18.82 -27.36
CA LEU A 18 23.83 17.76 -27.74
C LEU A 18 23.74 16.65 -26.68
N ALA A 19 24.85 16.36 -25.98
CA ALA A 19 24.85 15.39 -24.88
C ALA A 19 24.10 15.89 -23.62
N ALA A 20 23.93 17.21 -23.47
CA ALA A 20 23.16 17.80 -22.37
C ALA A 20 21.64 17.78 -22.58
N LEU A 21 21.16 17.58 -23.82
CA LEU A 21 19.73 17.55 -24.15
C LEU A 21 19.15 16.13 -24.31
N SER A 22 19.99 15.09 -24.40
CA SER A 22 19.53 13.69 -24.42
C SER A 22 19.35 13.07 -23.03
N GLY A 23 19.64 13.82 -21.96
CA GLY A 23 19.55 13.33 -20.57
C GLY A 23 18.14 13.34 -19.96
N CYS A 24 17.13 13.91 -20.63
CA CYS A 24 15.78 14.04 -20.09
C CYS A 24 14.79 12.99 -20.61
N SER A 25 15.26 11.83 -21.07
CA SER A 25 14.37 10.78 -21.60
C SER A 25 14.21 9.57 -20.66
N LEU A 26 14.88 9.54 -19.49
CA LEU A 26 14.90 8.36 -18.61
C LEU A 26 14.16 8.54 -17.27
N ALA A 27 13.50 9.68 -17.03
CA ALA A 27 12.82 9.94 -15.76
C ALA A 27 11.29 9.77 -15.80
N GLN A 28 10.70 9.38 -16.94
CA GLN A 28 9.23 9.39 -17.10
C GLN A 28 8.53 8.05 -16.84
N ASN A 29 9.25 6.98 -16.51
CA ASN A 29 8.67 5.69 -16.12
C ASN A 29 9.10 5.28 -14.70
N MET A 30 9.12 6.21 -13.75
CA MET A 30 8.93 5.79 -12.37
C MET A 30 7.48 5.35 -12.26
N GLU A 31 7.23 4.03 -12.25
CA GLU A 31 5.96 3.47 -11.80
C GLU A 31 5.66 4.11 -10.44
N GLN A 32 4.75 5.07 -10.43
CA GLN A 32 4.45 5.83 -9.24
C GLN A 32 3.50 4.98 -8.41
N ASP A 33 4.00 4.41 -7.32
CA ASP A 33 3.18 3.66 -6.38
C ASP A 33 2.39 4.64 -5.51
N PHE A 34 1.09 4.41 -5.42
CA PHE A 34 0.15 5.20 -4.65
C PHE A 34 -0.29 4.43 -3.41
N PRO A 35 0.04 4.93 -2.21
CA PRO A 35 -0.30 4.25 -0.97
C PRO A 35 -1.78 4.43 -0.62
N TYR A 36 -2.38 3.40 -0.03
CA TYR A 36 -3.66 3.48 0.68
C TYR A 36 -3.60 2.66 1.97
N GLU A 37 -4.40 3.04 2.96
CA GLU A 37 -4.33 2.52 4.33
C GLU A 37 -5.63 1.79 4.71
N LEU A 38 -5.50 0.63 5.34
CA LEU A 38 -6.55 0.01 6.14
C LEU A 38 -6.19 0.15 7.63
N ARG A 39 -7.03 0.87 8.36
CA ARG A 39 -6.99 0.93 9.82
C ARG A 39 -7.85 -0.18 10.41
N ILE A 40 -7.27 -0.97 11.30
CA ILE A 40 -7.93 -2.07 11.99
C ILE A 40 -8.09 -1.66 13.45
N GLU A 41 -9.31 -1.39 13.89
CA GLU A 41 -9.61 -1.01 15.28
C GLU A 41 -10.07 -2.24 16.07
N ASN A 42 -9.43 -2.52 17.21
CA ASN A 42 -9.83 -3.59 18.11
C ASN A 42 -10.68 -3.04 19.27
N LYS A 43 -11.97 -3.34 19.29
CA LYS A 43 -12.91 -3.03 20.39
C LYS A 43 -13.20 -4.23 21.29
N LEU A 44 -12.56 -5.36 21.06
CA LEU A 44 -12.66 -6.52 21.93
C LEU A 44 -11.78 -6.33 23.17
N THR A 45 -12.12 -7.04 24.25
CA THR A 45 -11.29 -7.10 25.46
C THR A 45 -10.04 -7.95 25.27
N ALA A 46 -10.02 -8.82 24.25
CA ALA A 46 -8.89 -9.68 23.89
C ALA A 46 -8.10 -9.10 22.70
N PRO A 47 -6.79 -9.39 22.59
CA PRO A 47 -6.01 -8.99 21.42
C PRO A 47 -6.47 -9.73 20.17
N ILE A 48 -6.29 -9.08 19.02
CA ILE A 48 -6.43 -9.66 17.69
C ILE A 48 -5.07 -9.59 16.98
N ALA A 49 -4.90 -10.33 15.88
CA ALA A 49 -3.71 -10.18 15.05
C ALA A 49 -4.10 -10.03 13.59
N TYR A 50 -3.54 -9.04 12.91
CA TYR A 50 -3.60 -8.96 11.46
C TYR A 50 -2.53 -9.88 10.86
N CYS A 51 -2.86 -10.55 9.75
CA CYS A 51 -1.98 -11.50 9.10
C CYS A 51 -1.95 -11.20 7.60
N GLU A 52 -0.77 -10.82 7.12
CA GLU A 52 -0.50 -10.75 5.69
C GLU A 52 -0.42 -12.17 5.11
N ASP A 53 -0.76 -12.33 3.83
CA ASP A 53 -0.85 -13.65 3.19
C ASP A 53 0.44 -14.47 3.30
N PHE A 54 1.61 -13.82 3.28
CA PHE A 54 2.91 -14.49 3.38
C PHE A 54 3.37 -14.75 4.84
N GLU A 55 2.69 -14.17 5.82
CA GLU A 55 2.97 -14.31 7.26
C GLU A 55 1.79 -14.95 8.03
N ALA A 56 0.88 -15.63 7.32
CA ALA A 56 -0.32 -16.20 7.90
C ALA A 56 -0.04 -17.21 9.04
N GLU A 57 1.13 -17.84 9.05
CA GLU A 57 1.54 -18.77 10.11
C GLU A 57 1.98 -18.05 11.40
N THR A 58 2.57 -16.85 11.29
CA THR A 58 3.16 -16.12 12.43
C THR A 58 2.30 -14.97 12.91
N CYS A 59 1.53 -14.31 12.04
CA CYS A 59 0.64 -13.18 12.33
C CYS A 59 1.25 -12.15 13.32
N PRO A 60 2.39 -11.51 12.97
CA PRO A 60 3.15 -10.71 13.92
C PRO A 60 2.46 -9.40 14.33
N HIS A 61 1.46 -8.94 13.57
CA HIS A 61 0.78 -7.67 13.77
C HIS A 61 -0.34 -7.77 14.82
N VAL A 62 0.04 -7.80 16.10
CA VAL A 62 -0.91 -7.88 17.22
C VAL A 62 -1.50 -6.50 17.54
N VAL A 63 -2.83 -6.42 17.59
CA VAL A 63 -3.59 -5.22 17.97
C VAL A 63 -4.24 -5.44 19.34
N GLN A 64 -3.77 -4.73 20.36
CA GLN A 64 -4.30 -4.88 21.72
C GLN A 64 -5.72 -4.32 21.84
N SER A 65 -6.41 -4.69 22.92
CA SER A 65 -7.72 -4.15 23.28
C SER A 65 -7.73 -2.62 23.30
N GLY A 66 -8.70 -2.01 22.61
CA GLY A 66 -8.85 -0.57 22.47
C GLY A 66 -7.83 0.12 21.57
N GLN A 67 -6.91 -0.63 20.95
CA GLN A 67 -5.91 -0.08 20.04
C GLN A 67 -6.35 -0.21 18.58
N SER A 68 -5.64 0.50 17.71
CA SER A 68 -5.77 0.35 16.27
C SER A 68 -4.41 0.20 15.62
N ASP A 69 -4.35 -0.62 14.59
CA ASP A 69 -3.17 -0.80 13.75
C ASP A 69 -3.43 -0.30 12.32
N ARG A 70 -2.37 0.07 11.59
CA ARG A 70 -2.45 0.67 10.26
C ARG A 70 -1.67 -0.16 9.26
N GLN A 71 -2.35 -0.59 8.21
CA GLN A 71 -1.79 -1.45 7.17
C GLN A 71 -1.75 -0.69 5.86
N ILE A 72 -0.55 -0.54 5.30
CA ILE A 72 -0.29 0.27 4.12
C ILE A 72 -0.15 -0.63 2.90
N PHE A 73 -0.91 -0.34 1.84
CA PHE A 73 -0.91 -1.09 0.60
C PHE A 73 -0.50 -0.19 -0.56
N MET A 74 0.26 -0.73 -1.51
CA MET A 74 0.69 -0.01 -2.72
C MET A 74 -0.23 -0.34 -3.90
N SER A 75 -0.51 0.66 -4.73
CA SER A 75 -1.14 0.48 -6.05
C SER A 75 -0.39 1.28 -7.11
N HIS A 76 -0.14 0.68 -8.27
CA HIS A 76 0.40 1.39 -9.44
C HIS A 76 -0.59 2.41 -10.07
N VAL A 77 -1.79 2.60 -9.50
CA VAL A 77 -2.83 3.47 -10.04
C VAL A 77 -3.27 4.50 -8.99
N ALA A 78 -3.02 5.79 -9.29
CA ALA A 78 -3.31 6.94 -8.42
C ALA A 78 -4.74 7.00 -7.89
N ASN A 79 -5.68 6.46 -8.67
CA ASN A 79 -7.10 6.44 -8.38
C ASN A 79 -7.67 5.05 -8.71
N GLY A 80 -7.04 3.98 -8.24
CA GLY A 80 -7.69 2.67 -8.22
C GLY A 80 -9.10 2.79 -7.61
N SER A 81 -10.10 2.17 -8.22
CA SER A 81 -11.48 2.23 -7.69
C SER A 81 -11.51 1.68 -6.27
N ASP A 82 -12.45 2.17 -5.45
CA ASP A 82 -12.62 1.66 -4.08
C ASP A 82 -12.86 0.15 -4.08
N GLU A 83 -13.53 -0.38 -5.12
CA GLU A 83 -13.69 -1.82 -5.33
C GLU A 83 -12.36 -2.58 -5.47
N LYS A 84 -11.39 -2.02 -6.21
CA LYS A 84 -10.06 -2.62 -6.34
C LYS A 84 -9.30 -2.58 -5.01
N LYS A 85 -9.40 -1.48 -4.27
CA LYS A 85 -8.78 -1.34 -2.94
C LYS A 85 -9.39 -2.35 -1.95
N LEU A 86 -10.72 -2.48 -1.93
CA LEU A 86 -11.45 -3.47 -1.14
C LEU A 86 -11.03 -4.90 -1.49
N ALA A 87 -10.82 -5.21 -2.77
CA ALA A 87 -10.38 -6.54 -3.20
C ALA A 87 -8.97 -6.92 -2.68
N VAL A 88 -8.12 -5.94 -2.35
CA VAL A 88 -6.83 -6.19 -1.71
C VAL A 88 -7.00 -6.47 -0.22
N PHE A 89 -7.87 -5.72 0.46
CA PHE A 89 -8.21 -6.00 1.86
C PHE A 89 -8.85 -7.38 2.03
N ASP A 90 -9.72 -7.77 1.09
CA ASP A 90 -10.45 -9.04 1.13
C ASP A 90 -9.55 -10.29 1.13
N ARG A 91 -8.29 -10.16 0.69
CA ARG A 91 -7.30 -11.25 0.72
C ARG A 91 -6.67 -11.43 2.09
N GLN A 92 -6.69 -10.40 2.91
CA GLN A 92 -6.04 -10.40 4.21
C GLN A 92 -6.86 -11.18 5.25
N LYS A 93 -6.19 -11.59 6.33
CA LYS A 93 -6.82 -12.33 7.43
C LYS A 93 -6.60 -11.61 8.75
N ILE A 94 -7.56 -11.77 9.65
CA ILE A 94 -7.46 -11.33 11.03
C ILE A 94 -7.69 -12.54 11.93
N LYS A 95 -6.75 -12.78 12.84
CA LYS A 95 -6.88 -13.75 13.92
C LYS A 95 -7.75 -13.16 15.02
N VAL A 96 -8.96 -13.69 15.15
CA VAL A 96 -9.90 -13.36 16.24
C VAL A 96 -10.16 -14.65 17.02
N CYS A 97 -10.12 -14.61 18.35
CA CYS A 97 -10.29 -15.79 19.22
C CYS A 97 -9.46 -17.03 18.82
N GLY A 98 -8.27 -16.82 18.28
CA GLY A 98 -7.38 -17.90 17.82
C GLY A 98 -7.67 -18.43 16.41
N LYS A 99 -8.77 -18.02 15.77
CA LYS A 99 -9.16 -18.43 14.41
C LYS A 99 -8.75 -17.37 13.39
N LEU A 100 -8.15 -17.78 12.29
CA LEU A 100 -7.91 -16.92 11.13
C LEU A 100 -9.22 -16.76 10.35
N ILE A 101 -9.63 -15.51 10.14
CA ILE A 101 -10.85 -15.18 9.42
C ILE A 101 -10.51 -14.19 8.33
N ASP A 102 -10.95 -14.46 7.10
CA ASP A 102 -10.76 -13.55 5.98
C ASP A 102 -11.48 -12.22 6.23
N VAL A 103 -10.82 -11.11 5.93
CA VAL A 103 -11.43 -9.77 5.99
C VAL A 103 -12.70 -9.72 5.15
N LYS A 104 -12.75 -10.45 4.03
CA LYS A 104 -13.95 -10.62 3.19
C LYS A 104 -15.15 -11.16 3.96
N LEU A 105 -14.94 -12.06 4.92
CA LEU A 105 -16.00 -12.58 5.79
C LEU A 105 -16.33 -11.58 6.90
N ILE A 106 -15.33 -10.97 7.52
CA ILE A 106 -15.53 -9.99 8.60
C ILE A 106 -16.39 -8.82 8.12
N ARG A 107 -16.15 -8.30 6.90
CA ARG A 107 -16.92 -7.18 6.33
C ARG A 107 -18.39 -7.46 6.07
N SER A 108 -18.82 -8.72 6.14
CA SER A 108 -20.26 -9.06 6.11
C SER A 108 -20.98 -8.68 7.42
N VAL A 109 -20.22 -8.45 8.50
CA VAL A 109 -20.73 -8.06 9.82
C VAL A 109 -20.24 -6.67 10.23
N SER A 110 -18.96 -6.36 9.96
CA SER A 110 -18.35 -5.05 10.23
C SER A 110 -17.78 -4.45 8.96
N PRO A 111 -18.57 -3.64 8.23
CA PRO A 111 -18.19 -3.16 6.90
C PRO A 111 -16.91 -2.33 6.95
N VAL A 112 -16.10 -2.44 5.89
CA VAL A 112 -14.98 -1.51 5.66
C VAL A 112 -15.56 -0.16 5.27
N VAL A 113 -15.28 0.88 6.05
CA VAL A 113 -15.76 2.25 5.84
C VAL A 113 -14.62 3.10 5.30
N LYS A 114 -14.85 3.78 4.17
CA LYS A 114 -13.94 4.79 3.65
C LYS A 114 -14.05 6.06 4.49
N ARG A 115 -12.94 6.50 5.09
CA ARG A 115 -12.87 7.70 5.93
C ARG A 115 -12.47 8.93 5.12
N ASP A 116 -11.57 8.78 4.17
CA ASP A 116 -11.23 9.80 3.17
C ASP A 116 -10.73 9.17 1.86
N LYS A 117 -9.94 9.88 1.06
CA LYS A 117 -9.50 9.41 -0.26
C LYS A 117 -8.79 8.05 -0.21
N ASP A 118 -7.91 7.85 0.77
CA ASP A 118 -6.98 6.73 0.82
C ASP A 118 -6.97 6.00 2.17
N HIS A 119 -7.75 6.46 3.16
CA HIS A 119 -7.91 5.78 4.44
C HIS A 119 -9.25 5.02 4.54
N PHE A 120 -9.14 3.74 4.85
CA PHE A 120 -10.24 2.83 5.11
C PHE A 120 -10.16 2.33 6.54
N GLU A 121 -11.29 1.97 7.14
CA GLU A 121 -11.33 1.48 8.51
C GLU A 121 -12.25 0.27 8.61
N ILE A 122 -11.81 -0.73 9.38
CA ILE A 122 -12.62 -1.87 9.81
C ILE A 122 -12.54 -1.99 11.33
N VAL A 123 -13.68 -2.25 11.97
CA VAL A 123 -13.78 -2.35 13.43
C VAL A 123 -14.02 -3.80 13.82
N ILE A 124 -13.17 -4.34 14.68
CA ILE A 124 -13.34 -5.67 15.24
C ILE A 124 -13.97 -5.52 16.62
N ASP A 125 -15.27 -5.77 16.68
CA ASP A 125 -16.09 -5.57 17.88
C ASP A 125 -16.83 -6.87 18.27
N LYS A 126 -17.72 -6.74 19.26
CA LYS A 126 -18.50 -7.86 19.77
C LYS A 126 -19.32 -8.57 18.69
N ALA A 127 -19.84 -7.87 17.67
CA ALA A 127 -20.61 -8.52 16.63
C ALA A 127 -19.74 -9.45 15.77
N VAL A 128 -18.50 -9.04 15.49
CA VAL A 128 -17.51 -9.91 14.83
C VAL A 128 -17.20 -11.12 15.71
N HIS A 129 -16.94 -10.90 17.00
CA HIS A 129 -16.68 -11.99 17.94
C HIS A 129 -17.85 -12.99 18.00
N ASP A 130 -19.08 -12.52 18.24
CA ASP A 130 -20.26 -13.37 18.37
C ASP A 130 -20.54 -14.19 17.09
N LYS A 131 -20.14 -13.67 15.92
CA LYS A 131 -20.29 -14.39 14.65
C LYS A 131 -19.28 -15.52 14.47
N PHE A 132 -18.02 -15.31 14.83
CA PHE A 132 -16.91 -16.19 14.44
C PHE A 132 -16.28 -16.98 15.60
N CYS A 133 -16.66 -16.65 16.84
CA CYS A 133 -16.16 -17.24 18.08
C CYS A 133 -17.28 -17.94 18.90
N PRO A 134 -18.01 -18.92 18.32
CA PRO A 134 -18.94 -19.75 19.07
C PRO A 134 -18.22 -20.67 20.07
#